data_AF-A0A0C6FMW5-F1
#
_entry.id   AF-A0A0C6FMW5-F1
#
_cell.length_a   1.000
_cell.length_b   1.000
_cell.length_c   1.000
_cell.angle_alpha   90.00
_cell.angle_beta   90.00
_cell.angle_gamma   90.00
#
_symmetry.space_group_name_H-M   'P 1'
#
loop_
_entity.id
_entity.type
_entity.pdbx_description
1 polymer ?
#
loop_
_entity_poly.entity_id
_entity_poly.type
_entity_poly.pdbx_seq_one_letter_code
_entity_poly.pdbx_strand_id
1 'polypeptide(L)'
;MTREQEIAYLSGVNANGTLAAQSFSSYNGDTPDTYAATSTQFHWGATNTAGTGGGTLKYIFDPASQWTAGEQAALAGSLSMWSAVANISFQQTTSEADANIGFTRNADGRAYAETASTPHPVGSSVITPPADGKALISLDMGETPRATGKHGSLNDFQGASGGYGTGTVMHEVGHSLGLGHGGPYNNTNTVSQQYGPYDNETSTLMSYFNPHGQVNYPSPITGTNWTTGDGVNHYATTWMPVDIDAIQRLYGAQTNGPLNTAQTFGYNTTIGGSLKPYFDFAINTAPVVTLYGTAASGNALDLSQSGQAATLNLNAGTYSSAFGMTNNIAIYDKTYIQNVACGSGNDVCTVNLGKDNTIDGGAGTNTAVFSGNRADYAITQANGATVVTRTASSDLTAKPTGVKDTLTNFQTLRFDDQTVAVCFTTGTRLRTARGEVAVEDLRVGDAAVTASGALRPVVWIGHRDLDAGTRRLPAPQQPVRVRAGAFGGGLPTRDLRLSPGHPVLVGADANGAGGHLVPVMCLINGTTIAREPVSSVTYWHVELDAHDILLAEGLAAESYLDWGDRPFFTEGSDHALHNPDFVVPGLSARCRPVAVEGPVVEAERARLSAVFAHSLGEACAWDEAGRFEWLAA
;
A
#
# COMPACT_ATOMS: atom_id res chain seq x y z
N MET A 1 13.07 18.37 16.85
CA MET A 1 12.55 19.38 15.91
C MET A 1 11.32 18.84 15.21
N THR A 2 10.43 19.72 14.75
CA THR A 2 9.20 19.37 14.00
C THR A 2 9.44 19.47 12.49
N ARG A 3 8.55 18.88 11.68
CA ARG A 3 8.57 19.02 10.21
C ARG A 3 8.55 20.49 9.77
N GLU A 4 7.77 21.34 10.44
CA GLU A 4 7.73 22.77 10.14
C GLU A 4 9.07 23.48 10.39
N GLN A 5 9.81 23.09 11.43
CA GLN A 5 11.15 23.63 11.67
C GLN A 5 12.12 23.25 10.56
N GLU A 6 12.01 22.03 10.02
CA GLU A 6 12.78 21.59 8.84
C GLU A 6 12.39 22.38 7.59
N ILE A 7 11.09 22.55 7.33
CA ILE A 7 10.59 23.34 6.20
C ILE A 7 11.12 24.78 6.26
N ALA A 8 11.09 25.41 7.44
CA ALA A 8 11.59 26.76 7.63
C ALA A 8 13.12 26.84 7.49
N TYR A 9 13.84 25.81 7.93
CA TYR A 9 15.30 25.73 7.75
C TYR A 9 15.68 25.61 6.28
N LEU A 10 15.00 24.72 5.56
CA LEU A 10 15.24 24.40 4.15
C LEU A 10 14.85 25.53 3.21
N SER A 11 13.66 26.11 3.40
CA SER A 11 13.17 27.24 2.58
C SER A 11 13.71 28.60 3.01
N GLY A 12 14.36 28.69 4.17
CA GLY A 12 14.74 29.95 4.80
C GLY A 12 13.58 30.84 5.25
N VAL A 13 12.33 30.34 5.21
CA VAL A 13 11.12 31.13 5.44
C VAL A 13 10.18 30.44 6.44
N ASN A 14 9.84 31.15 7.52
CA ASN A 14 8.87 30.71 8.53
C ASN A 14 7.45 30.60 7.95
N ALA A 15 6.55 29.87 8.64
CA ALA A 15 5.15 29.73 8.24
C ALA A 15 4.38 31.06 8.06
N ASN A 16 4.81 32.13 8.72
CA ASN A 16 4.22 33.47 8.60
C ASN A 16 4.78 34.29 7.42
N GLY A 17 5.64 33.69 6.58
CA GLY A 17 6.22 34.33 5.40
C GLY A 17 7.44 35.22 5.68
N THR A 18 8.03 35.17 6.88
CA THR A 18 9.24 35.95 7.20
C THR A 18 10.51 35.09 7.20
N LEU A 19 11.65 35.74 6.97
CA LEU A 19 12.97 35.10 6.98
C LEU A 19 13.26 34.43 8.33
N ALA A 20 13.61 33.15 8.29
CA ALA A 20 13.93 32.34 9.44
C ALA A 20 15.28 32.76 10.06
N ALA A 21 15.36 32.72 11.40
CA ALA A 21 16.57 33.05 12.13
C ALA A 21 17.62 31.94 12.05
N GLN A 22 17.17 30.68 12.09
CA GLN A 22 17.98 29.49 11.91
C GLN A 22 17.54 28.82 10.62
N SER A 23 18.32 29.00 9.56
CA SER A 23 18.15 28.37 8.27
C SER A 23 19.49 28.21 7.58
N PHE A 24 19.52 27.45 6.49
CA PHE A 24 20.72 27.35 5.67
C PHE A 24 21.21 28.73 5.19
N SER A 25 20.29 29.64 4.84
CA SER A 25 20.64 30.97 4.33
C SER A 25 21.03 32.00 5.40
N SER A 26 20.86 31.69 6.69
CA SER A 26 21.42 32.51 7.78
C SER A 26 22.64 31.85 8.43
N TYR A 27 23.01 30.63 8.05
CA TYR A 27 24.15 29.90 8.59
C TYR A 27 25.50 30.52 8.16
N ASN A 28 26.43 30.68 9.11
CA ASN A 28 27.73 31.31 8.86
C ASN A 28 28.81 30.35 8.29
N GLY A 29 28.51 29.07 8.11
CA GLY A 29 29.49 28.10 7.58
C GLY A 29 30.54 27.64 8.60
N ASP A 30 30.28 27.80 9.90
CA ASP A 30 31.19 27.48 11.00
C ASP A 30 30.71 26.29 11.86
N THR A 31 31.62 25.69 12.64
CA THR A 31 31.28 24.61 13.59
C THR A 31 31.98 24.88 14.94
N PRO A 32 31.27 25.05 16.07
CA PRO A 32 29.82 24.93 16.25
C PRO A 32 29.01 25.97 15.45
N ASP A 33 27.84 25.55 14.99
CA ASP A 33 27.07 26.29 14.00
C ASP A 33 26.51 27.61 14.57
N THR A 34 26.83 28.73 13.92
CA THR A 34 26.27 30.04 14.25
C THR A 34 25.46 30.63 13.10
N TYR A 35 24.58 31.59 13.43
CA TYR A 35 23.64 32.18 12.47
C TYR A 35 23.71 33.71 12.49
N ALA A 36 23.72 34.31 11.31
CA ALA A 36 23.75 35.76 11.10
C ALA A 36 22.40 36.42 11.42
N ALA A 37 22.45 37.72 11.72
CA ALA A 37 21.25 38.56 11.87
C ALA A 37 20.56 38.90 10.54
N THR A 38 21.17 38.54 9.42
CA THR A 38 20.65 38.68 8.06
C THR A 38 20.62 37.33 7.39
N SER A 39 19.68 37.13 6.46
CA SER A 39 19.57 35.92 5.64
C SER A 39 19.84 36.25 4.17
N THR A 40 20.55 35.37 3.49
CA THR A 40 20.81 35.41 2.03
C THR A 40 19.74 34.69 1.23
N GLN A 41 18.62 34.32 1.86
CA GLN A 41 17.50 33.65 1.20
C GLN A 41 17.01 34.50 0.02
N PHE A 42 16.71 33.84 -1.09
CA PHE A 42 16.17 34.47 -2.27
C PHE A 42 14.91 33.75 -2.75
N HIS A 43 14.18 34.41 -3.64
CA HIS A 43 12.98 33.89 -4.29
C HIS A 43 12.84 34.56 -5.65
N TRP A 44 12.53 33.78 -6.69
CA TRP A 44 12.31 34.30 -8.04
C TRP A 44 10.94 34.93 -8.19
N GLY A 45 10.77 35.96 -9.03
CA GLY A 45 9.47 36.51 -9.36
C GLY A 45 9.40 38.03 -9.22
N ALA A 46 8.28 38.62 -9.64
CA ALA A 46 8.08 40.06 -9.62
C ALA A 46 7.76 40.62 -8.22
N THR A 47 7.33 39.75 -7.30
CA THR A 47 6.97 40.12 -5.93
C THR A 47 8.03 39.61 -4.96
N ASN A 48 8.54 40.51 -4.11
CA ASN A 48 9.61 40.20 -3.16
C ASN A 48 9.07 39.56 -1.87
N THR A 49 8.18 38.58 -1.99
CA THR A 49 7.55 37.92 -0.84
C THR A 49 7.32 36.45 -1.17
N ALA A 50 7.67 35.57 -0.23
CA ALA A 50 7.42 34.14 -0.36
C ALA A 50 5.92 33.81 -0.45
N GLY A 51 5.61 32.64 -1.00
CA GLY A 51 4.26 32.17 -1.29
C GLY A 51 3.65 32.81 -2.54
N THR A 52 4.43 33.59 -3.30
CA THR A 52 3.98 34.19 -4.58
C THR A 52 4.65 33.48 -5.75
N GLY A 53 3.99 33.45 -6.91
CA GLY A 53 4.50 32.67 -8.06
C GLY A 53 5.84 33.18 -8.57
N GLY A 54 6.71 32.25 -8.98
CA GLY A 54 8.05 32.53 -9.49
C GLY A 54 8.09 33.10 -10.91
N GLY A 55 6.96 33.10 -11.61
CA GLY A 55 6.87 33.48 -13.02
C GLY A 55 7.50 32.44 -13.95
N THR A 56 7.85 32.88 -15.17
CA THR A 56 8.56 32.04 -16.14
C THR A 56 10.04 32.40 -16.15
N LEU A 57 10.88 31.47 -15.73
CA LEU A 57 12.34 31.62 -15.77
C LEU A 57 12.88 31.08 -17.09
N LYS A 58 13.79 31.83 -17.70
CA LYS A 58 14.49 31.37 -18.88
C LYS A 58 15.71 30.53 -18.48
N TYR A 59 15.98 29.44 -19.19
CA TYR A 59 17.19 28.64 -18.95
C TYR A 59 17.98 28.39 -20.23
N ILE A 60 19.29 28.17 -20.09
CA ILE A 60 20.19 27.87 -21.20
C ILE A 60 21.14 26.73 -20.85
N PHE A 61 21.43 25.89 -21.83
CA PHE A 61 22.54 24.95 -21.79
C PHE A 61 23.77 25.64 -22.38
N ASP A 62 24.83 25.76 -21.59
CA ASP A 62 26.08 26.35 -22.09
C ASP A 62 26.58 25.56 -23.32
N PRO A 63 26.75 26.21 -24.49
CA PRO A 63 27.23 25.55 -25.70
C PRO A 63 28.61 24.89 -25.53
N ALA A 64 29.48 25.44 -24.66
CA ALA A 64 30.81 24.86 -24.42
C ALA A 64 30.75 23.55 -23.63
N SER A 65 29.66 23.32 -22.90
CA SER A 65 29.45 22.10 -22.11
C SER A 65 29.06 20.87 -22.94
N GLN A 66 28.74 21.07 -24.23
CA GLN A 66 28.47 20.01 -25.21
C GLN A 66 27.48 18.93 -24.73
N TRP A 67 26.44 19.33 -24.00
CA TRP A 67 25.38 18.44 -23.53
C TRP A 67 24.72 17.71 -24.69
N THR A 68 24.66 16.38 -24.60
CA THR A 68 23.92 15.55 -25.56
C THR A 68 22.42 15.83 -25.47
N ALA A 69 21.65 15.47 -26.50
CA ALA A 69 20.20 15.65 -26.48
C ALA A 69 19.52 14.92 -25.29
N GLY A 70 20.02 13.73 -24.93
CA GLY A 70 19.51 12.98 -23.78
C GLY A 70 19.80 13.68 -22.45
N GLU A 71 20.99 14.26 -22.29
CA GLU A 71 21.33 15.04 -21.09
C GLU A 71 20.53 16.34 -21.00
N GLN A 72 20.36 17.06 -22.12
CA GLN A 72 19.51 18.24 -22.16
C GLN A 72 18.06 17.90 -21.76
N ALA A 73 17.54 16.76 -22.19
CA ALA A 73 16.22 16.29 -21.78
C ALA A 73 16.15 15.99 -20.27
N ALA A 74 17.20 15.41 -19.69
CA ALA A 74 17.28 15.14 -18.25
C ALA A 74 17.27 16.44 -17.43
N LEU A 75 18.12 17.39 -17.81
CA LEU A 75 18.25 18.70 -17.16
C LEU A 75 16.96 19.54 -17.30
N ALA A 76 16.30 19.50 -18.47
CA ALA A 76 14.99 20.12 -18.63
C ALA A 76 13.90 19.38 -17.84
N GLY A 77 14.05 18.07 -17.65
CA GLY A 77 13.18 17.22 -16.86
C GLY A 77 13.16 17.62 -15.38
N SER A 78 14.31 17.89 -14.77
CA SER A 78 14.38 18.33 -13.36
C SER A 78 13.73 19.71 -13.14
N LEU A 79 13.85 20.64 -14.09
CA LEU A 79 13.10 21.90 -14.08
C LEU A 79 11.59 21.66 -14.17
N SER A 80 11.18 20.79 -15.10
CA SER A 80 9.77 20.41 -15.27
C SER A 80 9.21 19.78 -14.00
N MET A 81 10.01 18.95 -13.34
CA MET A 81 9.71 18.35 -12.06
C MET A 81 9.36 19.44 -11.02
N TRP A 82 10.24 20.40 -10.75
CA TRP A 82 9.92 21.47 -9.78
C TRP A 82 8.69 22.30 -10.17
N SER A 83 8.48 22.56 -11.47
CA SER A 83 7.27 23.26 -11.95
C SER A 83 5.96 22.49 -11.75
N ALA A 84 6.04 21.16 -11.57
CA ALA A 84 4.88 20.31 -11.38
C ALA A 84 4.28 20.42 -9.97
N VAL A 85 5.07 20.89 -8.99
CA VAL A 85 4.66 21.03 -7.58
C VAL A 85 4.61 22.48 -7.09
N ALA A 86 5.31 23.40 -7.75
CA ALA A 86 5.40 24.81 -7.40
C ALA A 86 4.90 25.73 -8.53
N ASN A 87 4.36 26.90 -8.18
CA ASN A 87 3.89 27.89 -9.16
C ASN A 87 5.06 28.68 -9.79
N ILE A 88 5.86 27.98 -10.57
CA ILE A 88 7.00 28.47 -11.33
C ILE A 88 7.06 27.70 -12.65
N SER A 89 7.48 28.34 -13.74
CA SER A 89 7.63 27.69 -15.05
C SER A 89 8.96 28.02 -15.70
N PHE A 90 9.35 27.20 -16.68
CA PHE A 90 10.66 27.28 -17.31
C PHE A 90 10.55 27.29 -18.82
N GLN A 91 11.36 28.14 -19.47
CA GLN A 91 11.42 28.25 -20.91
C GLN A 91 12.88 28.26 -21.38
N GLN A 92 13.24 27.37 -22.31
CA GLN A 92 14.58 27.38 -22.87
C GLN A 92 14.80 28.64 -23.72
N THR A 93 16.00 29.23 -23.62
CA THR A 93 16.47 30.32 -24.47
C THR A 93 17.82 29.97 -25.09
N THR A 94 18.15 30.62 -26.19
CA THR A 94 19.49 30.57 -26.82
C THR A 94 20.34 31.80 -26.49
N SER A 95 19.77 32.78 -25.77
CA SER A 95 20.47 34.00 -25.32
C SER A 95 20.89 33.85 -23.87
N GLU A 96 22.20 33.81 -23.62
CA GLU A 96 22.78 33.79 -22.27
C GLU A 96 22.42 35.06 -21.46
N ALA A 97 22.35 36.21 -22.15
CA ALA A 97 21.93 37.47 -21.54
C ALA A 97 20.50 37.39 -20.97
N ASP A 98 19.62 36.64 -21.64
CA ASP A 98 18.21 36.46 -21.25
C ASP A 98 17.99 35.36 -20.21
N ALA A 99 18.93 34.42 -20.06
CA ALA A 99 18.75 33.24 -19.21
C ALA A 99 18.80 33.60 -17.73
N ASN A 100 17.84 33.15 -16.93
CA ASN A 100 17.93 33.20 -15.47
C ASN A 100 18.77 32.05 -14.93
N ILE A 101 18.68 30.87 -15.53
CA ILE A 101 19.39 29.67 -15.08
C ILE A 101 20.33 29.19 -16.20
N GLY A 102 21.62 29.01 -15.88
CA GLY A 102 22.61 28.43 -16.79
C GLY A 102 23.05 27.05 -16.32
N PHE A 103 23.11 26.08 -17.23
CA PHE A 103 23.69 24.76 -16.97
C PHE A 103 25.06 24.63 -17.61
N THR A 104 26.06 24.35 -16.79
CA THR A 104 27.46 24.15 -17.22
C THR A 104 27.98 22.79 -16.78
N ARG A 105 28.84 22.20 -17.61
CA ARG A 105 29.57 20.98 -17.29
C ARG A 105 30.93 21.38 -16.75
N ASN A 106 31.33 20.77 -15.63
CA ASN A 106 32.66 20.91 -15.06
C ASN A 106 33.37 19.53 -15.03
N ALA A 107 34.57 19.49 -14.45
CA ALA A 107 35.39 18.27 -14.33
C ALA A 107 36.16 18.24 -12.99
N ASP A 108 35.59 18.85 -11.95
CA ASP A 108 36.21 19.04 -10.63
C ASP A 108 35.72 18.05 -9.57
N GLY A 109 34.89 17.08 -9.96
CA GLY A 109 34.26 16.10 -9.09
C GLY A 109 33.15 16.67 -8.22
N ARG A 110 32.53 17.81 -8.59
CA ARG A 110 31.46 18.47 -7.82
C ARG A 110 30.20 18.70 -8.64
N ALA A 111 29.09 18.77 -7.91
CA ALA A 111 27.83 19.32 -8.38
C ALA A 111 27.45 20.44 -7.41
N TYR A 112 27.07 21.60 -7.94
CA TYR A 112 26.69 22.75 -7.12
C TYR A 112 25.84 23.75 -7.91
N ALA A 113 25.04 24.53 -7.18
CA ALA A 113 24.40 25.73 -7.69
C ALA A 113 24.97 26.99 -7.02
N GLU A 114 25.15 28.04 -7.81
CA GLU A 114 25.64 29.34 -7.36
C GLU A 114 24.62 30.44 -7.70
N THR A 115 24.34 31.29 -6.72
CA THR A 115 23.48 32.46 -6.88
C THR A 115 24.08 33.65 -6.15
N ALA A 116 23.93 34.85 -6.72
CA ALA A 116 24.26 36.09 -6.03
C ALA A 116 23.03 36.54 -5.21
N SER A 117 23.13 36.56 -3.89
CA SER A 117 22.01 36.96 -3.01
C SER A 117 22.19 38.36 -2.43
N THR A 118 21.07 39.05 -2.20
CA THR A 118 21.02 40.29 -1.42
C THR A 118 20.59 39.98 0.01
N PRO A 119 21.44 40.22 1.04
CA PRO A 119 21.06 39.93 2.42
C PRO A 119 19.93 40.83 2.93
N HIS A 120 18.95 40.24 3.62
CA HIS A 120 17.86 40.95 4.30
C HIS A 120 17.84 40.61 5.79
N PRO A 121 17.38 41.51 6.67
CA PRO A 121 17.26 41.21 8.09
C PRO A 121 16.39 39.99 8.37
N VAL A 122 16.82 39.13 9.28
CA VAL A 122 15.97 38.04 9.81
C VAL A 122 14.65 38.62 10.32
N GLY A 123 13.54 37.92 10.06
CA GLY A 123 12.19 38.38 10.38
C GLY A 123 11.58 39.34 9.35
N SER A 124 12.32 39.75 8.32
CA SER A 124 11.77 40.48 7.17
C SER A 124 10.84 39.59 6.33
N SER A 125 9.79 40.16 5.76
CA SER A 125 8.98 39.53 4.70
C SER A 125 9.47 39.86 3.28
N VAL A 126 10.52 40.69 3.17
CA VAL A 126 11.16 41.05 1.89
C VAL A 126 12.19 40.00 1.54
N ILE A 127 11.96 39.32 0.42
CA ILE A 127 12.80 38.25 -0.13
C ILE A 127 12.93 38.53 -1.62
N THR A 128 14.09 39.03 -2.04
CA THR A 128 14.31 39.46 -3.43
C THR A 128 14.82 38.31 -4.30
N PRO A 129 14.67 38.41 -5.64
CA PRO A 129 15.40 37.56 -6.57
C PRO A 129 16.93 37.67 -6.41
N PRO A 130 17.70 36.77 -7.02
CA PRO A 130 19.15 36.91 -7.13
C PRO A 130 19.54 38.30 -7.64
N ALA A 131 20.61 38.86 -7.09
CA ALA A 131 21.03 40.26 -7.25
C ALA A 131 21.36 40.62 -8.72
N ASP A 132 21.88 39.67 -9.48
CA ASP A 132 22.17 39.78 -10.91
C ASP A 132 21.09 39.13 -11.80
N GLY A 133 20.03 38.57 -11.19
CA GLY A 133 18.97 37.84 -11.87
C GLY A 133 19.43 36.50 -12.46
N LYS A 134 20.55 35.94 -11.98
CA LYS A 134 21.15 34.70 -12.48
C LYS A 134 21.31 33.63 -11.39
N ALA A 135 21.26 32.38 -11.83
CA ALA A 135 21.72 31.20 -11.11
C ALA A 135 22.53 30.32 -12.06
N LEU A 136 23.65 29.81 -11.58
CA LEU A 136 24.48 28.84 -12.28
C LEU A 136 24.27 27.47 -11.64
N ILE A 137 24.09 26.44 -12.46
CA ILE A 137 24.16 25.04 -12.06
C ILE A 137 25.39 24.44 -12.77
N SER A 138 26.33 23.91 -11.99
CA SER A 138 27.56 23.32 -12.50
C SER A 138 27.67 21.85 -12.06
N LEU A 139 27.91 20.94 -13.01
CA LEU A 139 27.83 19.50 -12.77
C LEU A 139 29.01 18.73 -13.37
N ASP A 140 29.73 17.94 -12.55
CA ASP A 140 30.63 16.86 -12.99
C ASP A 140 29.87 15.52 -13.06
N MET A 141 29.22 15.31 -14.20
CA MET A 141 28.49 14.06 -14.48
C MET A 141 29.36 13.10 -15.27
N GLY A 142 29.22 11.79 -15.02
CA GLY A 142 29.86 10.79 -15.85
C GLY A 142 29.35 9.37 -15.64
N GLU A 143 29.58 8.54 -16.65
CA GLU A 143 29.09 7.15 -16.80
C GLU A 143 29.72 6.14 -15.82
N THR A 144 30.59 6.57 -14.90
CA THR A 144 31.30 5.69 -13.95
C THR A 144 30.76 5.87 -12.52
N PRO A 145 30.66 4.81 -11.70
CA PRO A 145 30.10 4.88 -10.34
C PRO A 145 30.80 5.90 -9.43
N ARG A 146 30.08 6.38 -8.41
CA ARG A 146 30.54 7.38 -7.40
C ARG A 146 31.94 7.13 -6.84
N ALA A 147 32.38 5.87 -6.74
CA ALA A 147 33.71 5.50 -6.25
C ALA A 147 34.89 6.06 -7.08
N THR A 148 34.66 6.53 -8.31
CA THR A 148 35.69 7.17 -9.15
C THR A 148 35.54 8.69 -9.26
N GLY A 149 34.74 9.32 -8.40
CA GLY A 149 34.66 10.78 -8.27
C GLY A 149 33.68 11.50 -9.21
N LYS A 150 32.72 10.79 -9.82
CA LYS A 150 31.68 11.37 -10.68
C LYS A 150 30.28 11.07 -10.15
N HIS A 151 29.31 11.96 -10.37
CA HIS A 151 27.96 11.89 -9.79
C HIS A 151 27.00 10.93 -10.52
N GLY A 152 27.48 10.01 -11.35
CA GLY A 152 26.64 9.14 -12.18
C GLY A 152 26.11 9.84 -13.44
N SER A 153 25.34 9.11 -14.27
CA SER A 153 24.76 9.64 -15.51
C SER A 153 23.45 10.39 -15.22
N LEU A 154 23.17 11.42 -16.02
CA LEU A 154 22.01 12.32 -15.85
C LEU A 154 20.65 11.64 -16.07
N ASN A 155 20.62 10.50 -16.77
CA ASN A 155 19.41 9.70 -17.00
C ASN A 155 19.49 8.34 -16.29
N ASP A 156 20.38 8.21 -15.31
CA ASP A 156 20.49 6.99 -14.53
C ASP A 156 19.37 6.96 -13.47
N PHE A 157 18.43 6.04 -13.63
CA PHE A 157 17.39 5.71 -12.65
C PHE A 157 17.64 4.36 -11.94
N GLN A 158 18.67 3.58 -12.33
CA GLN A 158 18.80 2.17 -11.93
C GLN A 158 20.20 1.55 -12.00
N GLY A 159 21.09 2.12 -12.80
CA GLY A 159 22.45 1.65 -13.04
C GLY A 159 23.28 1.60 -11.77
N ALA A 160 24.59 1.38 -11.90
CA ALA A 160 25.48 1.21 -10.75
C ALA A 160 25.49 2.38 -9.73
N SER A 161 24.84 3.51 -10.07
CA SER A 161 24.68 4.67 -9.18
C SER A 161 23.28 4.76 -8.54
N GLY A 162 22.35 3.86 -8.82
CA GLY A 162 21.05 3.73 -8.14
C GLY A 162 20.19 5.00 -8.17
N GLY A 163 20.19 5.75 -9.27
CA GLY A 163 19.44 7.01 -9.36
C GLY A 163 20.17 8.26 -8.87
N TYR A 164 21.40 8.13 -8.33
CA TYR A 164 22.12 9.24 -7.68
C TYR A 164 22.29 10.47 -8.59
N GLY A 165 22.68 10.28 -9.86
CA GLY A 165 22.87 11.40 -10.79
C GLY A 165 21.59 12.18 -11.07
N THR A 166 20.47 11.46 -11.20
CA THR A 166 19.13 12.09 -11.32
C THR A 166 18.78 12.88 -10.06
N GLY A 167 19.02 12.31 -8.88
CA GLY A 167 18.82 12.97 -7.59
C GLY A 167 19.69 14.22 -7.41
N THR A 168 20.96 14.18 -7.82
CA THR A 168 21.89 15.32 -7.78
C THR A 168 21.38 16.49 -8.63
N VAL A 169 20.87 16.24 -9.83
CA VAL A 169 20.32 17.33 -10.66
C VAL A 169 19.08 17.94 -10.00
N MET A 170 18.18 17.10 -9.47
CA MET A 170 17.01 17.56 -8.72
C MET A 170 17.42 18.46 -7.55
N HIS A 171 18.49 18.09 -6.85
CA HIS A 171 19.11 18.82 -5.73
C HIS A 171 19.63 20.19 -6.16
N GLU A 172 20.49 20.24 -7.18
CA GLU A 172 21.07 21.51 -7.63
C GLU A 172 20.02 22.46 -8.23
N VAL A 173 19.01 21.92 -8.91
CA VAL A 173 17.87 22.75 -9.33
C VAL A 173 17.14 23.29 -8.10
N GLY A 174 16.92 22.51 -7.05
CA GLY A 174 16.36 22.98 -5.78
C GLY A 174 17.12 24.17 -5.19
N HIS A 175 18.45 24.11 -5.17
CA HIS A 175 19.31 25.23 -4.77
C HIS A 175 19.16 26.45 -5.67
N SER A 176 19.10 26.28 -7.00
CA SER A 176 18.87 27.39 -7.93
C SER A 176 17.50 28.07 -7.73
N LEU A 177 16.57 27.40 -7.05
CA LEU A 177 15.25 27.91 -6.67
C LEU A 177 15.18 28.37 -5.21
N GLY A 178 16.30 28.40 -4.49
CA GLY A 178 16.39 28.97 -3.15
C GLY A 178 16.17 27.99 -2.01
N LEU A 179 16.14 26.67 -2.26
CA LEU A 179 16.22 25.71 -1.16
C LEU A 179 17.66 25.59 -0.65
N GLY A 180 17.84 25.45 0.66
CA GLY A 180 19.12 25.12 1.29
C GLY A 180 19.35 23.61 1.39
N HIS A 181 20.32 23.20 2.21
CA HIS A 181 20.41 21.82 2.69
C HIS A 181 19.49 21.59 3.90
N GLY A 182 19.25 20.32 4.27
CA GLY A 182 18.50 19.94 5.46
C GLY A 182 19.14 20.37 6.80
N GLY A 183 20.43 20.69 6.80
CA GLY A 183 21.13 21.15 8.01
C GLY A 183 22.34 22.06 7.73
N PRO A 184 23.04 22.49 8.80
CA PRO A 184 24.17 23.44 8.74
C PRO A 184 25.46 22.80 8.22
N TYR A 185 25.42 22.26 7.01
CA TYR A 185 26.56 21.63 6.35
C TYR A 185 26.60 22.01 4.88
N ASN A 186 27.79 21.95 4.29
CA ASN A 186 28.01 22.20 2.88
C ASN A 186 29.20 21.35 2.42
N ASN A 187 29.10 20.68 1.27
CA ASN A 187 30.03 19.67 0.74
C ASN A 187 30.21 18.39 1.56
N THR A 188 30.32 18.49 2.88
CA THR A 188 30.47 17.35 3.80
C THR A 188 29.60 17.56 5.03
N ASN A 189 29.04 16.47 5.57
CA ASN A 189 28.28 16.47 6.80
C ASN A 189 28.98 15.64 7.89
N THR A 190 28.78 16.05 9.14
CA THR A 190 29.06 15.25 10.33
C THR A 190 27.77 14.93 11.05
N VAL A 191 27.71 13.83 11.79
CA VAL A 191 26.51 13.42 12.51
C VAL A 191 25.98 14.51 13.46
N SER A 192 26.86 15.32 14.06
CA SER A 192 26.46 16.45 14.91
C SER A 192 25.78 17.61 14.18
N GLN A 193 25.98 17.72 12.87
CA GLN A 193 25.34 18.75 12.02
C GLN A 193 23.99 18.29 11.47
N GLN A 194 23.53 17.08 11.80
CA GLN A 194 22.16 16.71 11.47
C GLN A 194 21.21 17.62 12.24
N TYR A 195 20.39 18.41 11.54
CA TYR A 195 19.59 19.45 12.19
C TYR A 195 18.50 18.83 13.08
N GLY A 196 17.76 17.86 12.55
CA GLY A 196 16.70 17.19 13.28
C GLY A 196 16.28 15.85 12.66
N PRO A 197 15.18 15.24 13.13
CA PRO A 197 14.72 13.94 12.64
C PRO A 197 14.18 13.99 11.20
N TYR A 198 13.95 15.18 10.62
CA TYR A 198 13.53 15.34 9.23
C TYR A 198 14.70 15.72 8.30
N ASP A 199 15.90 15.93 8.84
CA ASP A 199 17.13 16.09 8.06
C ASP A 199 17.67 14.69 7.70
N ASN A 200 17.04 14.08 6.69
CA ASN A 200 17.44 12.83 6.06
C ASN A 200 16.75 12.67 4.71
N GLU A 201 17.32 11.82 3.86
CA GLU A 201 16.86 11.61 2.49
C GLU A 201 15.43 11.06 2.40
N THR A 202 14.89 10.40 3.45
CA THR A 202 13.49 9.96 3.44
C THR A 202 12.52 11.13 3.53
N SER A 203 12.95 12.27 4.05
CA SER A 203 12.11 13.46 4.26
C SER A 203 12.37 14.54 3.21
N THR A 204 13.64 14.78 2.85
CA THR A 204 14.09 15.79 1.89
C THR A 204 15.25 15.27 1.06
N LEU A 205 15.18 15.44 -0.26
CA LEU A 205 16.28 15.14 -1.19
C LEU A 205 17.49 16.09 -0.98
N MET A 206 17.29 17.16 -0.20
CA MET A 206 18.30 18.18 0.11
C MET A 206 19.19 17.78 1.30
N SER A 207 18.95 16.62 1.92
CA SER A 207 19.76 16.11 3.02
C SER A 207 20.94 15.27 2.54
N TYR A 208 22.03 15.27 3.30
CA TYR A 208 23.18 14.38 3.09
C TYR A 208 23.13 13.11 3.97
N PHE A 209 22.06 12.93 4.75
CA PHE A 209 21.88 11.76 5.62
C PHE A 209 21.03 10.70 4.94
N ASN A 210 21.71 9.74 4.31
CA ASN A 210 21.07 8.57 3.71
C ASN A 210 20.50 7.62 4.79
N PRO A 211 19.44 6.85 4.48
CA PRO A 211 18.79 5.97 5.45
C PRO A 211 19.65 4.79 5.93
N HIS A 212 20.80 4.54 5.30
CA HIS A 212 21.73 3.46 5.62
C HIS A 212 22.88 3.89 6.55
N GLY A 213 23.02 5.20 6.77
CA GLY A 213 24.13 5.81 7.47
C GLY A 213 23.90 5.96 8.97
N GLN A 214 24.95 6.42 9.66
CA GLN A 214 24.82 6.85 11.05
C GLN A 214 24.15 8.23 11.12
N VAL A 215 23.18 8.36 12.02
CA VAL A 215 22.41 9.59 12.25
C VAL A 215 22.39 9.91 13.75
N ASN A 216 22.27 11.19 14.08
CA ASN A 216 22.12 11.69 15.46
C ASN A 216 20.65 11.66 15.89
N TYR A 217 19.77 12.00 14.94
CA TYR A 217 18.33 12.02 15.06
C TYR A 217 17.74 10.95 14.13
N PRO A 218 17.13 9.88 14.68
CA PRO A 218 16.45 8.87 13.89
C PRO A 218 15.30 9.47 13.07
N SER A 219 15.12 9.00 11.83
CA SER A 219 13.97 9.37 11.01
C SER A 219 12.65 8.91 11.67
N PRO A 220 11.55 9.68 11.58
CA PRO A 220 10.21 9.23 11.93
C PRO A 220 9.77 8.03 11.10
N ILE A 221 10.36 7.86 9.91
CA ILE A 221 10.11 6.72 9.02
C ILE A 221 11.16 5.65 9.31
N THR A 222 10.87 4.79 10.28
CA THR A 222 11.81 3.79 10.77
C THR A 222 11.90 2.57 9.85
N GLY A 223 13.06 1.91 9.84
CA GLY A 223 13.26 0.64 9.12
C GLY A 223 13.45 0.78 7.61
N THR A 224 13.58 2.02 7.11
CA THR A 224 13.83 2.31 5.69
C THR A 224 15.10 1.61 5.21
N ASN A 225 15.00 1.01 4.02
CA ASN A 225 16.12 0.36 3.35
C ASN A 225 15.89 0.44 1.83
N TRP A 226 16.70 1.25 1.14
CA TRP A 226 16.67 1.40 -0.31
C TRP A 226 17.79 0.60 -1.01
N THR A 227 18.22 -0.51 -0.41
CA THR A 227 19.17 -1.43 -1.03
C THR A 227 18.41 -2.59 -1.67
N THR A 228 18.63 -2.82 -2.96
CA THR A 228 18.06 -3.98 -3.67
C THR A 228 18.82 -5.27 -3.36
N GLY A 229 18.25 -6.43 -3.74
CA GLY A 229 18.82 -7.75 -3.42
C GLY A 229 20.21 -8.03 -4.01
N ASP A 230 20.66 -7.22 -4.96
CA ASP A 230 22.01 -7.22 -5.55
C ASP A 230 23.02 -6.37 -4.76
N GLY A 231 22.59 -5.71 -3.68
CA GLY A 231 23.44 -4.88 -2.82
C GLY A 231 23.65 -3.44 -3.29
N VAL A 232 22.94 -3.00 -4.35
CA VAL A 232 23.01 -1.62 -4.85
C VAL A 232 22.11 -0.71 -4.01
N ASN A 233 22.66 0.41 -3.53
CA ASN A 233 21.88 1.45 -2.85
C ASN A 233 21.23 2.37 -3.88
N HIS A 234 19.95 2.63 -3.69
CA HIS A 234 19.16 3.56 -4.49
C HIS A 234 18.89 4.86 -3.75
N TYR A 235 18.68 5.93 -4.51
CA TYR A 235 18.52 7.29 -4.01
C TYR A 235 17.24 7.92 -4.55
N ALA A 236 16.72 8.91 -3.82
CA ALA A 236 15.54 9.66 -4.26
C ALA A 236 15.77 10.28 -5.64
N THR A 237 14.89 9.95 -6.59
CA THR A 237 14.91 10.52 -7.95
C THR A 237 13.89 11.63 -8.13
N THR A 238 13.03 11.86 -7.14
CA THR A 238 12.04 12.94 -7.12
C THR A 238 12.25 13.83 -5.90
N TRP A 239 11.45 14.89 -5.79
CA TRP A 239 11.22 15.51 -4.50
C TRP A 239 10.75 14.50 -3.45
N MET A 240 11.08 14.77 -2.20
CA MET A 240 10.55 14.13 -1.00
C MET A 240 9.54 15.06 -0.32
N PRO A 241 8.72 14.60 0.65
CA PRO A 241 7.59 15.38 1.15
C PRO A 241 7.95 16.78 1.68
N VAL A 242 9.10 16.93 2.36
CA VAL A 242 9.54 18.22 2.90
C VAL A 242 10.01 19.17 1.79
N ASP A 243 10.55 18.65 0.70
CA ASP A 243 10.94 19.47 -0.46
C ASP A 243 9.72 20.13 -1.11
N ILE A 244 8.62 19.37 -1.24
CA ILE A 244 7.35 19.91 -1.76
C ILE A 244 6.84 21.04 -0.86
N ASP A 245 6.85 20.84 0.46
CA ASP A 245 6.39 21.88 1.39
C ASP A 245 7.27 23.13 1.33
N ALA A 246 8.59 22.95 1.29
CA ALA A 246 9.56 24.03 1.27
C ALA A 246 9.53 24.82 -0.04
N ILE A 247 9.40 24.16 -1.19
CA ILE A 247 9.27 24.88 -2.47
C ILE A 247 7.92 25.57 -2.59
N GLN A 248 6.85 24.98 -2.05
CA GLN A 248 5.54 25.63 -1.99
C GLN A 248 5.50 26.78 -0.98
N ARG A 249 6.35 26.77 0.06
CA ARG A 249 6.56 27.92 0.95
C ARG A 249 7.10 29.12 0.17
N LEU A 250 8.03 28.88 -0.76
CA LEU A 250 8.62 29.93 -1.58
C LEU A 250 7.66 30.40 -2.69
N TYR A 251 7.06 29.48 -3.44
CA TYR A 251 6.39 29.82 -4.70
C TYR A 251 4.87 29.65 -4.69
N GLY A 252 4.31 29.03 -3.65
CA GLY A 252 2.93 28.52 -3.68
C GLY A 252 2.82 27.23 -4.51
N ALA A 253 1.72 26.49 -4.29
CA ALA A 253 1.46 25.24 -4.99
C ALA A 253 1.11 25.46 -6.47
N GLN A 254 1.57 24.54 -7.33
CA GLN A 254 1.10 24.48 -8.71
C GLN A 254 -0.40 24.12 -8.74
N THR A 255 -1.17 24.87 -9.51
CA THR A 255 -2.64 24.69 -9.63
C THR A 255 -3.09 24.36 -11.05
N ASN A 256 -2.21 24.53 -12.04
CA ASN A 256 -2.52 24.27 -13.44
C ASN A 256 -1.33 23.59 -14.14
N GLY A 257 -1.11 22.32 -13.79
CA GLY A 257 -0.05 21.48 -14.31
C GLY A 257 -0.48 20.02 -14.45
N PRO A 258 0.42 19.17 -15.00
CA PRO A 258 0.10 17.79 -15.33
C PRO A 258 -0.28 16.93 -14.12
N LEU A 259 0.20 17.25 -12.91
CA LEU A 259 -0.13 16.51 -11.68
C LEU A 259 -1.37 17.04 -10.96
N ASN A 260 -2.09 18.01 -11.55
CA ASN A 260 -3.35 18.52 -10.99
C ASN A 260 -4.59 17.78 -11.51
N THR A 261 -4.44 16.93 -12.54
CA THR A 261 -5.45 15.99 -13.01
C THR A 261 -5.14 14.57 -12.53
N ALA A 262 -6.10 13.65 -12.65
CA ALA A 262 -5.91 12.26 -12.22
C ALA A 262 -4.75 11.61 -12.99
N GLN A 263 -3.81 10.99 -12.28
CA GLN A 263 -2.64 10.34 -12.86
C GLN A 263 -2.48 8.89 -12.41
N THR A 264 -2.03 8.02 -13.30
CA THR A 264 -1.49 6.69 -12.94
C THR A 264 0.02 6.80 -12.74
N PHE A 265 0.48 6.53 -11.53
CA PHE A 265 1.89 6.36 -11.17
C PHE A 265 2.27 4.89 -11.32
N GLY A 266 3.48 4.61 -11.80
CA GLY A 266 4.02 3.27 -11.89
C GLY A 266 3.98 2.68 -13.29
N TYR A 267 3.74 1.37 -13.40
CA TYR A 267 3.53 0.72 -14.69
C TYR A 267 2.33 1.34 -15.41
N ASN A 268 2.36 1.37 -16.74
CA ASN A 268 1.29 1.97 -17.55
C ASN A 268 0.98 3.46 -17.21
N THR A 269 1.99 4.21 -16.73
CA THR A 269 1.78 5.59 -16.29
C THR A 269 1.11 6.47 -17.37
N THR A 270 0.14 7.27 -16.94
CA THR A 270 -0.49 8.32 -17.77
C THR A 270 0.30 9.62 -17.76
N ILE A 271 1.33 9.71 -16.92
CA ILE A 271 2.20 10.88 -16.83
C ILE A 271 3.06 10.91 -18.09
N GLY A 272 2.88 11.97 -18.88
CA GLY A 272 3.57 12.17 -20.14
C GLY A 272 4.71 13.19 -20.06
N GLY A 273 5.32 13.45 -21.22
CA GLY A 273 6.34 14.48 -21.38
C GLY A 273 7.60 14.22 -20.54
N SER A 274 8.22 15.29 -20.08
CA SER A 274 9.49 15.26 -19.34
C SER A 274 9.38 14.67 -17.93
N LEU A 275 8.16 14.52 -17.39
CA LEU A 275 7.93 13.88 -16.08
C LEU A 275 7.87 12.35 -16.18
N LYS A 276 7.55 11.80 -17.37
CA LYS A 276 7.33 10.36 -17.56
C LYS A 276 8.46 9.47 -17.02
N PRO A 277 9.76 9.74 -17.29
CA PRO A 277 10.84 8.85 -16.86
C PRO A 277 10.90 8.64 -15.33
N TYR A 278 10.47 9.63 -14.54
CA TYR A 278 10.51 9.56 -13.08
C TYR A 278 9.45 8.62 -12.50
N PHE A 279 8.29 8.52 -13.15
CA PHE A 279 7.11 7.80 -12.64
C PHE A 279 6.71 6.58 -13.46
N ASP A 280 7.37 6.32 -14.58
CA ASP A 280 7.22 5.10 -15.36
C ASP A 280 8.11 4.00 -14.79
N PHE A 281 7.53 3.00 -14.13
CA PHE A 281 8.32 1.92 -13.51
C PHE A 281 8.87 0.89 -14.50
N ALA A 282 8.62 1.04 -15.81
CA ALA A 282 9.40 0.38 -16.84
C ALA A 282 10.74 1.10 -17.15
N ILE A 283 10.85 2.39 -16.80
CA ILE A 283 12.06 3.21 -16.96
C ILE A 283 12.79 3.36 -15.62
N ASN A 284 12.06 3.64 -14.54
CA ASN A 284 12.54 3.73 -13.17
C ASN A 284 12.11 2.47 -12.39
N THR A 285 12.78 1.34 -12.62
CA THR A 285 12.36 0.02 -12.08
C THR A 285 12.74 -0.19 -10.61
N ALA A 286 13.57 0.68 -10.04
CA ALA A 286 13.88 0.71 -8.60
C ALA A 286 13.52 2.08 -8.00
N PRO A 287 12.23 2.47 -8.05
CA PRO A 287 11.82 3.84 -7.75
C PRO A 287 11.97 4.16 -6.26
N VAL A 288 12.73 5.21 -5.96
CA VAL A 288 12.67 5.95 -4.69
C VAL A 288 12.02 7.30 -4.97
N VAL A 289 10.72 7.39 -4.71
CA VAL A 289 9.87 8.48 -5.24
C VAL A 289 8.81 8.95 -4.25
N THR A 290 8.36 10.19 -4.42
CA THR A 290 7.15 10.72 -3.78
C THR A 290 6.06 10.94 -4.81
N LEU A 291 4.90 10.33 -4.56
CA LEU A 291 3.70 10.48 -5.37
C LEU A 291 3.00 11.80 -5.00
N TYR A 292 3.02 12.75 -5.93
CA TYR A 292 2.31 14.03 -5.83
C TYR A 292 1.22 14.11 -6.89
N GLY A 293 -0.04 14.16 -6.48
CA GLY A 293 -1.18 14.36 -7.38
C GLY A 293 -2.34 15.03 -6.65
N THR A 294 -2.82 16.17 -7.15
CA THR A 294 -3.83 16.98 -6.45
C THR A 294 -5.25 16.70 -6.91
N ALA A 295 -5.45 15.77 -7.84
CA ALA A 295 -6.79 15.37 -8.26
C ALA A 295 -7.59 14.81 -7.08
N ALA A 296 -8.85 15.23 -6.96
CA ALA A 296 -9.71 14.79 -5.88
C ALA A 296 -10.04 13.29 -5.95
N SER A 297 -9.93 12.68 -7.13
CA SER A 297 -10.19 11.27 -7.40
C SER A 297 -9.40 10.83 -8.63
N GLY A 298 -9.29 9.52 -8.83
CA GLY A 298 -8.77 8.90 -10.04
C GLY A 298 -7.26 8.65 -10.07
N ASN A 299 -6.47 9.19 -9.14
CA ASN A 299 -5.05 8.84 -9.09
C ASN A 299 -4.89 7.34 -8.83
N ALA A 300 -3.94 6.72 -9.51
CA ALA A 300 -3.68 5.30 -9.44
C ALA A 300 -2.22 5.00 -9.12
N LEU A 301 -1.96 3.91 -8.41
CA LEU A 301 -0.64 3.30 -8.28
C LEU A 301 -0.65 1.92 -8.93
N ASP A 302 0.07 1.77 -10.03
CA ASP A 302 0.12 0.55 -10.81
C ASP A 302 1.49 -0.13 -10.63
N LEU A 303 1.47 -1.26 -9.93
CA LEU A 303 2.57 -2.19 -9.70
C LEU A 303 2.34 -3.53 -10.45
N SER A 304 1.41 -3.57 -11.40
CA SER A 304 0.88 -4.80 -12.03
C SER A 304 1.93 -5.68 -12.70
N GLN A 305 3.04 -5.09 -13.14
CA GLN A 305 4.13 -5.82 -13.80
C GLN A 305 5.25 -6.21 -12.81
N SER A 306 5.08 -5.96 -11.51
CA SER A 306 6.02 -6.39 -10.48
C SER A 306 5.93 -7.89 -10.22
N GLY A 307 7.09 -8.55 -10.14
CA GLY A 307 7.23 -9.92 -9.65
C GLY A 307 7.46 -10.02 -8.13
N GLN A 308 7.68 -8.89 -7.46
CA GLN A 308 8.06 -8.84 -6.04
C GLN A 308 6.88 -8.46 -5.17
N ALA A 309 6.84 -9.02 -3.95
CA ALA A 309 5.87 -8.64 -2.93
C ALA A 309 6.00 -7.16 -2.55
N ALA A 310 4.86 -6.51 -2.34
CA ALA A 310 4.73 -5.12 -1.94
C ALA A 310 3.94 -5.01 -0.62
N THR A 311 4.36 -4.07 0.23
CA THR A 311 3.59 -3.62 1.39
C THR A 311 3.18 -2.18 1.17
N LEU A 312 1.93 -1.99 0.77
CA LEU A 312 1.35 -0.70 0.42
C LEU A 312 0.62 -0.09 1.60
N ASN A 313 0.77 1.22 1.74
CA ASN A 313 -0.08 2.06 2.58
C ASN A 313 -0.59 3.21 1.73
N LEU A 314 -1.89 3.21 1.45
CA LEU A 314 -2.51 4.17 0.54
C LEU A 314 -2.87 5.49 1.23
N ASN A 315 -2.66 5.59 2.55
CA ASN A 315 -3.00 6.79 3.30
C ASN A 315 -2.05 7.93 2.92
N ALA A 316 -2.58 9.14 2.81
CA ALA A 316 -1.76 10.31 2.53
C ALA A 316 -0.74 10.55 3.65
N GLY A 317 0.48 10.96 3.28
CA GLY A 317 1.59 11.18 4.22
C GLY A 317 2.28 9.89 4.69
N THR A 318 2.01 8.74 4.05
CA THR A 318 2.60 7.45 4.42
C THR A 318 3.57 6.92 3.36
N TYR A 319 4.28 5.86 3.71
CA TYR A 319 5.27 5.20 2.85
C TYR A 319 4.84 3.77 2.57
N SER A 320 5.11 3.35 1.34
CA SER A 320 4.94 2.00 0.83
C SER A 320 6.29 1.39 0.51
N SER A 321 6.35 0.07 0.57
CA SER A 321 7.54 -0.75 0.31
C SER A 321 7.26 -1.65 -0.90
N ALA A 322 8.12 -1.59 -1.91
CA ALA A 322 7.99 -2.38 -3.13
C ALA A 322 9.37 -2.64 -3.75
N PHE A 323 9.44 -3.49 -4.77
CA PHE A 323 10.67 -3.76 -5.52
C PHE A 323 11.84 -4.28 -4.65
N GLY A 324 11.52 -4.99 -3.56
CA GLY A 324 12.52 -5.51 -2.61
C GLY A 324 13.10 -4.45 -1.67
N MET A 325 12.60 -3.22 -1.71
CA MET A 325 13.00 -2.12 -0.82
C MET A 325 11.94 -1.84 0.25
N THR A 326 12.34 -1.10 1.29
CA THR A 326 11.47 -0.67 2.39
C THR A 326 11.34 0.85 2.41
N ASN A 327 10.09 1.34 2.45
CA ASN A 327 9.73 2.77 2.46
C ASN A 327 10.30 3.57 1.28
N ASN A 328 10.29 3.00 0.07
CA ASN A 328 10.81 3.65 -1.13
C ASN A 328 9.75 4.46 -1.91
N ILE A 329 8.46 4.27 -1.64
CA ILE A 329 7.38 5.02 -2.30
C ILE A 329 6.63 5.84 -1.26
N ALA A 330 6.83 7.15 -1.23
CA ALA A 330 6.10 8.06 -0.36
C ALA A 330 4.81 8.54 -1.04
N ILE A 331 3.73 8.73 -0.28
CA ILE A 331 2.52 9.42 -0.72
C ILE A 331 2.50 10.78 -0.02
N TYR A 332 2.53 11.87 -0.79
CA TYR A 332 2.46 13.21 -0.21
C TYR A 332 1.14 13.44 0.55
N ASP A 333 1.16 14.24 1.61
CA ASP A 333 0.05 14.47 2.57
C ASP A 333 -1.28 14.89 1.92
N LYS A 334 -1.22 15.47 0.71
CA LYS A 334 -2.40 15.94 -0.04
C LYS A 334 -2.72 15.07 -1.27
N THR A 335 -1.99 13.99 -1.47
CA THR A 335 -2.23 13.03 -2.55
C THR A 335 -3.19 11.95 -2.08
N TYR A 336 -4.26 11.76 -2.83
CA TYR A 336 -5.18 10.65 -2.64
C TYR A 336 -4.97 9.62 -3.75
N ILE A 337 -4.57 8.40 -3.41
CA ILE A 337 -4.49 7.27 -4.34
C ILE A 337 -5.80 6.49 -4.25
N GLN A 338 -6.54 6.40 -5.35
CA GLN A 338 -7.84 5.76 -5.41
C GLN A 338 -7.77 4.34 -5.97
N ASN A 339 -6.97 4.18 -7.02
CA ASN A 339 -6.91 2.96 -7.79
C ASN A 339 -5.55 2.29 -7.56
N VAL A 340 -5.53 0.98 -7.41
CA VAL A 340 -4.29 0.23 -7.25
C VAL A 340 -4.35 -1.04 -8.09
N ALA A 341 -3.27 -1.34 -8.78
CA ALA A 341 -3.05 -2.64 -9.41
C ALA A 341 -1.76 -3.24 -8.84
N CYS A 342 -1.89 -4.30 -8.07
CA CYS A 342 -0.78 -5.05 -7.51
C CYS A 342 -0.22 -6.07 -8.50
N GLY A 343 0.97 -6.60 -8.20
CA GLY A 343 1.75 -7.45 -9.10
C GLY A 343 1.42 -8.93 -8.96
N SER A 344 2.44 -9.77 -9.12
CA SER A 344 2.36 -11.22 -8.86
C SER A 344 2.94 -11.64 -7.51
N GLY A 345 3.39 -10.66 -6.72
CA GLY A 345 3.87 -10.85 -5.36
C GLY A 345 2.75 -11.15 -4.37
N ASN A 346 3.12 -11.51 -3.13
CA ASN A 346 2.16 -11.64 -2.04
C ASN A 346 1.99 -10.28 -1.36
N ASP A 347 1.00 -9.51 -1.80
CA ASP A 347 0.93 -8.08 -1.49
C ASP A 347 0.06 -7.78 -0.25
N VAL A 348 0.48 -6.82 0.55
CA VAL A 348 -0.29 -6.31 1.70
C VAL A 348 -0.67 -4.88 1.42
N CYS A 349 -1.96 -4.60 1.28
CA CYS A 349 -2.47 -3.27 0.94
C CYS A 349 -3.29 -2.68 2.09
N THR A 350 -2.76 -1.64 2.74
CA THR A 350 -3.51 -0.85 3.73
C THR A 350 -4.35 0.18 3.02
N VAL A 351 -5.67 -0.04 3.06
CA VAL A 351 -6.67 0.79 2.39
C VAL A 351 -6.77 2.13 3.11
N ASN A 352 -6.81 3.21 2.33
CA ASN A 352 -6.93 4.54 2.89
C ASN A 352 -8.36 4.85 3.31
N LEU A 353 -8.50 5.90 4.11
CA LEU A 353 -9.78 6.35 4.61
C LEU A 353 -10.30 7.53 3.78
N GLY A 354 -11.62 7.64 3.73
CA GLY A 354 -12.28 8.88 3.34
C GLY A 354 -13.01 8.86 2.00
N LYS A 355 -12.67 7.94 1.10
CA LYS A 355 -13.21 7.86 -0.26
C LYS A 355 -13.16 6.42 -0.78
N ASP A 356 -13.96 6.15 -1.80
CA ASP A 356 -14.08 4.83 -2.41
C ASP A 356 -12.78 4.45 -3.14
N ASN A 357 -12.27 3.24 -2.89
CA ASN A 357 -11.09 2.69 -3.59
C ASN A 357 -11.47 1.58 -4.57
N THR A 358 -10.66 1.40 -5.60
CA THR A 358 -10.67 0.20 -6.47
C THR A 358 -9.28 -0.42 -6.45
N ILE A 359 -9.14 -1.59 -5.84
CA ILE A 359 -7.84 -2.21 -5.57
C ILE A 359 -7.86 -3.62 -6.12
N ASP A 360 -6.96 -3.86 -7.08
CA ASP A 360 -6.70 -5.19 -7.60
C ASP A 360 -5.43 -5.75 -6.96
N GLY A 361 -5.55 -6.90 -6.28
CA GLY A 361 -4.43 -7.63 -5.70
C GLY A 361 -3.51 -8.28 -6.72
N GLY A 362 -3.94 -8.43 -7.98
CA GLY A 362 -3.14 -9.13 -8.99
C GLY A 362 -3.02 -10.64 -8.71
N ALA A 363 -1.90 -11.24 -9.08
CA ALA A 363 -1.64 -12.65 -8.72
C ALA A 363 -1.10 -12.75 -7.27
N GLY A 364 -0.73 -13.95 -6.83
CA GLY A 364 -0.19 -14.15 -5.48
C GLY A 364 -1.24 -14.18 -4.35
N THR A 365 -0.77 -14.23 -3.10
CA THR A 365 -1.60 -14.16 -1.90
C THR A 365 -1.59 -12.76 -1.31
N ASN A 366 -2.70 -12.07 -1.46
CA ASN A 366 -2.89 -10.67 -1.12
C ASN A 366 -3.76 -10.48 0.10
N THR A 367 -3.40 -9.48 0.92
CA THR A 367 -4.13 -9.08 2.11
C THR A 367 -4.53 -7.61 2.03
N ALA A 368 -5.84 -7.34 2.10
CA ALA A 368 -6.34 -5.97 2.28
C ALA A 368 -6.48 -5.68 3.78
N VAL A 369 -5.97 -4.54 4.22
CA VAL A 369 -5.95 -4.12 5.62
C VAL A 369 -6.81 -2.88 5.80
N PHE A 370 -7.79 -2.99 6.68
CA PHE A 370 -8.76 -1.95 7.02
C PHE A 370 -8.57 -1.52 8.46
N SER A 371 -8.63 -0.21 8.71
CA SER A 371 -8.53 0.32 10.08
C SER A 371 -9.88 0.34 10.79
N GLY A 372 -9.90 -0.04 12.07
CA GLY A 372 -11.11 -0.25 12.85
C GLY A 372 -11.55 -1.70 12.89
N ASN A 373 -12.59 -1.96 13.68
CA ASN A 373 -13.06 -3.31 13.93
C ASN A 373 -13.88 -3.82 12.75
N ARG A 374 -13.89 -5.13 12.53
CA ARG A 374 -14.70 -5.77 11.48
C ARG A 374 -16.18 -5.40 11.57
N ALA A 375 -16.74 -5.21 12.76
CA ALA A 375 -18.15 -4.85 12.96
C ALA A 375 -18.51 -3.47 12.37
N ASP A 376 -17.52 -2.60 12.12
CA ASP A 376 -17.73 -1.29 11.50
C ASP A 376 -17.98 -1.38 9.98
N TYR A 377 -17.93 -2.59 9.42
CA TYR A 377 -17.96 -2.83 7.97
C TYR A 377 -19.05 -3.83 7.57
N ALA A 378 -19.76 -3.53 6.49
CA ALA A 378 -20.47 -4.53 5.71
C ALA A 378 -19.54 -5.03 4.60
N ILE A 379 -19.54 -6.34 4.37
CA ILE A 379 -18.76 -6.96 3.30
C ILE A 379 -19.75 -7.68 2.41
N THR A 380 -19.79 -7.26 1.15
CA THR A 380 -20.61 -7.89 0.12
C THR A 380 -19.72 -8.35 -1.02
N GLN A 381 -20.21 -9.32 -1.79
CA GLN A 381 -19.59 -9.73 -3.05
C GLN A 381 -20.48 -9.24 -4.18
N ALA A 382 -19.89 -8.56 -5.17
CA ALA A 382 -20.59 -8.09 -6.36
C ALA A 382 -19.66 -8.18 -7.58
N ASN A 383 -20.09 -8.88 -8.63
CA ASN A 383 -19.41 -8.96 -9.93
C ASN A 383 -17.92 -9.38 -9.86
N GLY A 384 -17.56 -10.40 -9.06
CA GLY A 384 -16.15 -10.82 -8.94
C GLY A 384 -15.30 -9.96 -7.99
N ALA A 385 -15.89 -8.93 -7.39
CA ALA A 385 -15.21 -8.07 -6.44
C ALA A 385 -15.84 -8.14 -5.05
N THR A 386 -14.98 -8.07 -4.04
CA THR A 386 -15.37 -7.85 -2.65
C THR A 386 -15.54 -6.36 -2.41
N VAL A 387 -16.77 -5.97 -2.10
CA VAL A 387 -17.10 -4.59 -1.73
C VAL A 387 -17.14 -4.50 -0.21
N VAL A 388 -16.18 -3.79 0.36
CA VAL A 388 -16.10 -3.49 1.79
C VAL A 388 -16.68 -2.09 1.99
N THR A 389 -17.85 -2.02 2.61
CA THR A 389 -18.54 -0.76 2.90
C THR A 389 -18.40 -0.43 4.38
N ARG A 390 -17.89 0.75 4.71
CA ARG A 390 -17.88 1.21 6.11
C ARG A 390 -19.30 1.61 6.52
N THR A 391 -19.90 0.90 7.48
CA THR A 391 -21.28 1.13 7.95
C THR A 391 -21.34 1.88 9.27
N ALA A 392 -20.30 1.78 10.09
CA ALA A 392 -20.21 2.49 11.36
C ALA A 392 -18.80 3.06 11.58
N SER A 393 -18.70 4.02 12.50
CA SER A 393 -17.43 4.45 13.06
C SER A 393 -17.66 4.92 14.48
N SER A 394 -16.84 4.44 15.41
CA SER A 394 -16.75 5.02 16.76
C SER A 394 -16.06 6.40 16.74
N ASP A 395 -15.32 6.71 15.67
CA ASP A 395 -14.70 8.00 15.39
C ASP A 395 -15.24 8.57 14.06
N LEU A 396 -16.34 9.31 14.13
CA LEU A 396 -16.97 9.97 12.98
C LEU A 396 -16.21 11.22 12.50
N THR A 397 -15.20 11.68 13.25
CA THR A 397 -14.40 12.86 12.90
C THR A 397 -13.22 12.53 11.98
N ALA A 398 -12.78 11.26 11.95
CA ALA A 398 -11.69 10.80 11.10
C ALA A 398 -12.10 9.81 9.99
N LYS A 399 -13.28 9.17 10.07
CA LYS A 399 -13.65 8.06 9.17
C LYS A 399 -15.12 8.15 8.71
N PRO A 400 -15.40 8.64 7.49
CA PRO A 400 -16.78 8.74 7.00
C PRO A 400 -17.41 7.36 6.78
N THR A 401 -18.71 7.24 7.10
CA THR A 401 -19.52 6.07 6.77
C THR A 401 -20.00 6.16 5.32
N GLY A 402 -20.33 5.02 4.72
CA GLY A 402 -20.79 4.91 3.34
C GLY A 402 -19.69 4.80 2.28
N VAL A 403 -18.41 4.92 2.68
CA VAL A 403 -17.25 4.63 1.82
C VAL A 403 -17.27 3.17 1.40
N LYS A 404 -17.04 2.92 0.11
CA LYS A 404 -17.04 1.60 -0.53
C LYS A 404 -15.71 1.31 -1.20
N ASP A 405 -15.03 0.30 -0.69
CA ASP A 405 -13.79 -0.20 -1.27
C ASP A 405 -14.08 -1.45 -2.08
N THR A 406 -13.79 -1.40 -3.37
CA THR A 406 -13.96 -2.52 -4.29
C THR A 406 -12.64 -3.23 -4.46
N LEU A 407 -12.57 -4.48 -4.02
CA LEU A 407 -11.37 -5.31 -4.01
C LEU A 407 -11.51 -6.49 -4.97
N THR A 408 -10.52 -6.72 -5.82
CA THR A 408 -10.40 -7.94 -6.63
C THR A 408 -9.10 -8.65 -6.27
N ASN A 409 -9.07 -9.98 -6.38
CA ASN A 409 -7.87 -10.79 -6.13
C ASN A 409 -7.24 -10.66 -4.72
N PHE A 410 -8.08 -10.54 -3.68
CA PHE A 410 -7.67 -10.57 -2.28
C PHE A 410 -8.20 -11.82 -1.57
N GLN A 411 -7.30 -12.62 -0.98
CA GLN A 411 -7.68 -13.84 -0.25
C GLN A 411 -7.89 -13.58 1.24
N THR A 412 -7.45 -12.42 1.74
CA THR A 412 -7.52 -12.10 3.16
C THR A 412 -7.93 -10.66 3.38
N LEU A 413 -8.91 -10.46 4.26
CA LEU A 413 -9.28 -9.14 4.79
C LEU A 413 -8.86 -9.08 6.25
N ARG A 414 -8.04 -8.10 6.61
CA ARG A 414 -7.54 -7.87 7.97
C ARG A 414 -8.14 -6.58 8.52
N PHE A 415 -8.70 -6.68 9.71
CA PHE A 415 -9.23 -5.59 10.54
C PHE A 415 -8.41 -5.49 11.83
N ASP A 416 -8.62 -4.45 12.63
CA ASP A 416 -7.87 -4.26 13.88
C ASP A 416 -8.12 -5.38 14.91
N ASP A 417 -9.32 -5.99 14.89
CA ASP A 417 -9.77 -7.01 15.83
C ASP A 417 -9.70 -8.45 15.30
N GLN A 418 -9.71 -8.66 13.98
CA GLN A 418 -9.71 -10.00 13.38
C GLN A 418 -9.30 -10.05 11.90
N THR A 419 -9.17 -11.27 11.36
CA THR A 419 -8.86 -11.53 9.94
C THR A 419 -9.84 -12.58 9.37
N VAL A 420 -10.25 -12.43 8.11
CA VAL A 420 -11.30 -13.25 7.46
C VAL A 420 -10.74 -14.04 6.24
N ALA A 421 -10.97 -15.38 6.19
CA ALA A 421 -10.63 -16.33 5.09
C ALA A 421 -11.60 -17.56 5.04
N VAL A 422 -11.93 -18.16 3.88
CA VAL A 422 -13.05 -19.15 3.66
C VAL A 422 -12.60 -20.51 3.05
N CYS A 423 -12.54 -21.65 3.76
CA CYS A 423 -12.01 -22.97 3.26
C CYS A 423 -12.40 -24.22 4.13
N PHE A 424 -12.36 -25.45 3.59
CA PHE A 424 -12.45 -26.77 4.32
C PHE A 424 -11.06 -27.26 4.76
N THR A 425 -10.90 -28.22 5.69
CA THR A 425 -9.57 -28.83 5.99
C THR A 425 -9.41 -30.27 5.47
N THR A 426 -8.17 -30.75 5.25
CA THR A 426 -7.87 -32.17 4.97
C THR A 426 -8.58 -33.11 5.95
N GLY A 427 -9.06 -34.24 5.43
CA GLY A 427 -9.81 -35.26 6.16
C GLY A 427 -11.31 -34.99 6.24
N THR A 428 -11.77 -33.80 5.85
CA THR A 428 -13.20 -33.48 5.75
C THR A 428 -13.85 -34.34 4.69
N ARG A 429 -14.84 -35.15 5.07
CA ARG A 429 -15.61 -35.97 4.13
C ARG A 429 -16.81 -35.21 3.61
N LEU A 430 -16.93 -35.18 2.29
CA LEU A 430 -18.06 -34.63 1.58
C LEU A 430 -18.95 -35.76 1.08
N ARG A 431 -20.27 -35.58 1.21
CA ARG A 431 -21.23 -36.54 0.69
C ARG A 431 -21.27 -36.49 -0.82
N THR A 432 -21.06 -37.63 -1.46
CA THR A 432 -21.11 -37.80 -2.91
C THR A 432 -22.00 -38.99 -3.29
N ALA A 433 -22.29 -39.16 -4.58
CA ALA A 433 -22.97 -40.35 -5.10
C ALA A 433 -22.18 -41.66 -4.83
N ARG A 434 -20.86 -41.57 -4.59
CA ARG A 434 -20.00 -42.71 -4.23
C ARG A 434 -19.92 -42.96 -2.72
N GLY A 435 -20.67 -42.21 -1.93
CA GLY A 435 -20.59 -42.20 -0.46
C GLY A 435 -19.83 -40.99 0.09
N GLU A 436 -19.42 -41.08 1.35
CA GLU A 436 -18.62 -40.03 2.02
C GLU A 436 -17.15 -40.11 1.56
N VAL A 437 -16.68 -39.10 0.82
CA VAL A 437 -15.35 -39.04 0.23
C VAL A 437 -14.56 -37.92 0.90
N ALA A 438 -13.34 -38.20 1.37
CA ALA A 438 -12.47 -37.17 1.94
C ALA A 438 -12.14 -36.11 0.87
N VAL A 439 -12.04 -34.84 1.26
CA VAL A 439 -11.88 -33.72 0.33
C VAL A 439 -10.60 -33.85 -0.51
N GLU A 440 -9.54 -34.40 0.07
CA GLU A 440 -8.28 -34.72 -0.61
C GLU A 440 -8.35 -35.92 -1.59
N ASP A 441 -9.40 -36.75 -1.47
CA ASP A 441 -9.64 -37.92 -2.34
C ASP A 441 -10.72 -37.65 -3.41
N LEU A 442 -11.36 -36.47 -3.35
CA LEU A 442 -12.39 -36.04 -4.28
C LEU A 442 -11.78 -35.77 -5.66
N ARG A 443 -12.54 -36.02 -6.72
CA ARG A 443 -12.09 -35.80 -8.10
C ARG A 443 -13.05 -34.89 -8.84
N VAL A 444 -12.52 -34.05 -9.73
CA VAL A 444 -13.35 -33.36 -10.72
C VAL A 444 -14.18 -34.39 -11.49
N GLY A 445 -15.48 -34.13 -11.61
CA GLY A 445 -16.49 -35.03 -12.14
C GLY A 445 -17.23 -35.87 -11.10
N ASP A 446 -16.75 -35.96 -9.86
CA ASP A 446 -17.51 -36.62 -8.78
C ASP A 446 -18.83 -35.86 -8.55
N ALA A 447 -19.94 -36.59 -8.40
CA ALA A 447 -21.24 -35.99 -8.13
C ALA A 447 -21.42 -35.78 -6.61
N ALA A 448 -21.30 -34.55 -6.13
CA ALA A 448 -21.61 -34.17 -4.76
C ALA A 448 -23.12 -34.18 -4.51
N VAL A 449 -23.53 -34.67 -3.33
CA VAL A 449 -24.92 -34.58 -2.86
C VAL A 449 -25.06 -33.25 -2.11
N THR A 450 -25.90 -32.36 -2.61
CA THR A 450 -26.12 -31.05 -1.98
C THR A 450 -27.18 -31.13 -0.90
N ALA A 451 -27.26 -30.11 -0.04
CA ALA A 451 -28.24 -30.05 1.06
C ALA A 451 -29.70 -30.08 0.57
N SER A 452 -29.95 -29.70 -0.69
CA SER A 452 -31.28 -29.84 -1.33
C SER A 452 -31.60 -31.25 -1.83
N GLY A 453 -30.63 -32.18 -1.75
CA GLY A 453 -30.72 -33.52 -2.32
C GLY A 453 -30.32 -33.61 -3.79
N ALA A 454 -29.96 -32.50 -4.43
CA ALA A 454 -29.47 -32.51 -5.81
C ALA A 454 -28.09 -33.17 -5.91
N LEU A 455 -27.84 -33.83 -7.04
CA LEU A 455 -26.51 -34.30 -7.42
C LEU A 455 -25.86 -33.26 -8.33
N ARG A 456 -24.72 -32.71 -7.90
CA ARG A 456 -23.97 -31.72 -8.68
C ARG A 456 -22.54 -32.18 -8.92
N PRO A 457 -22.07 -32.21 -10.17
CA PRO A 457 -20.69 -32.55 -10.45
C PRO A 457 -19.75 -31.49 -9.89
N VAL A 458 -18.67 -31.96 -9.27
CA VAL A 458 -17.53 -31.15 -8.87
C VAL A 458 -16.79 -30.73 -10.13
N VAL A 459 -16.64 -29.44 -10.35
CA VAL A 459 -15.98 -28.90 -11.56
C VAL A 459 -14.55 -28.46 -11.30
N TRP A 460 -14.22 -28.22 -10.03
CA TRP A 460 -12.87 -27.81 -9.63
C TRP A 460 -12.62 -28.09 -8.15
N ILE A 461 -11.37 -28.40 -7.83
CA ILE A 461 -10.87 -28.62 -6.47
C ILE A 461 -9.56 -27.86 -6.33
N GLY A 462 -9.43 -27.07 -5.28
CA GLY A 462 -8.21 -26.34 -4.96
C GLY A 462 -7.77 -26.63 -3.53
N HIS A 463 -6.47 -26.65 -3.28
CA HIS A 463 -5.94 -26.77 -1.92
C HIS A 463 -4.72 -25.91 -1.67
N ARG A 464 -4.45 -25.65 -0.40
CA ARG A 464 -3.34 -24.83 0.10
C ARG A 464 -2.87 -25.31 1.46
N ASP A 465 -1.54 -25.44 1.61
CA ASP A 465 -0.90 -25.76 2.89
C ASP A 465 -0.49 -24.50 3.66
N LEU A 466 -0.78 -24.46 4.97
CA LEU A 466 -0.24 -23.50 5.93
C LEU A 466 0.61 -24.25 6.96
N ASP A 467 1.85 -23.81 7.16
CA ASP A 467 2.77 -24.40 8.13
C ASP A 467 3.59 -23.31 8.84
N ALA A 468 3.53 -23.28 10.17
CA ALA A 468 4.32 -22.39 11.04
C ALA A 468 5.45 -23.13 11.78
N GLY A 469 5.82 -24.34 11.31
CA GLY A 469 6.85 -25.18 11.89
C GLY A 469 6.48 -25.62 13.30
N THR A 470 7.28 -25.23 14.30
CA THR A 470 7.02 -25.57 15.70
C THR A 470 6.10 -24.58 16.41
N ARG A 471 5.75 -23.46 15.77
CA ARG A 471 4.88 -22.43 16.34
C ARG A 471 3.42 -22.73 15.99
N ARG A 472 2.51 -22.32 16.87
CA ARG A 472 1.08 -22.34 16.54
C ARG A 472 0.80 -21.31 15.44
N LEU A 473 -0.07 -21.66 14.50
CA LEU A 473 -0.61 -20.69 13.56
C LEU A 473 -1.28 -19.55 14.34
N PRO A 474 -1.20 -18.30 13.85
CA PRO A 474 -2.01 -17.20 14.37
C PRO A 474 -3.49 -17.57 14.47
N ALA A 475 -4.19 -17.08 15.50
CA ALA A 475 -5.59 -17.41 15.76
C ALA A 475 -6.54 -17.28 14.54
N PRO A 476 -6.36 -16.32 13.61
CA PRO A 476 -7.20 -16.23 12.42
C PRO A 476 -6.90 -17.25 11.30
N GLN A 477 -5.76 -17.94 11.39
CA GLN A 477 -5.38 -19.01 10.45
C GLN A 477 -5.69 -20.40 11.02
N GLN A 478 -5.99 -20.48 12.32
CA GLN A 478 -6.37 -21.72 12.99
C GLN A 478 -7.76 -22.17 12.55
N PRO A 479 -7.98 -23.48 12.36
CA PRO A 479 -9.29 -24.00 12.05
C PRO A 479 -10.26 -23.80 13.23
N VAL A 480 -11.54 -23.68 12.90
CA VAL A 480 -12.65 -23.78 13.84
C VAL A 480 -13.17 -25.21 13.80
N ARG A 481 -13.11 -25.89 14.94
CA ARG A 481 -13.67 -27.23 15.11
C ARG A 481 -15.13 -27.12 15.53
N VAL A 482 -16.00 -27.74 14.74
CA VAL A 482 -17.38 -28.06 15.06
C VAL A 482 -17.42 -29.51 15.52
N ARG A 483 -17.69 -29.73 16.81
CA ARG A 483 -17.73 -31.07 17.42
C ARG A 483 -18.86 -31.90 16.82
N ALA A 484 -18.67 -33.22 16.73
CA ALA A 484 -19.72 -34.14 16.37
C ALA A 484 -21.01 -33.91 17.18
N GLY A 485 -22.16 -33.85 16.50
CA GLY A 485 -23.46 -33.58 17.11
C GLY A 485 -23.74 -32.14 17.54
N ALA A 486 -22.82 -31.19 17.31
CA ALA A 486 -22.96 -29.79 17.76
C ALA A 486 -24.24 -29.10 17.25
N PHE A 487 -24.69 -29.42 16.03
CA PHE A 487 -25.88 -28.85 15.41
C PHE A 487 -27.17 -29.63 15.72
N GLY A 488 -27.11 -30.69 16.53
CA GLY A 488 -28.23 -31.57 16.83
C GLY A 488 -28.45 -32.62 15.75
N GLY A 489 -29.32 -33.61 16.02
CA GLY A 489 -29.60 -34.70 15.08
C GLY A 489 -28.37 -35.56 14.72
N GLY A 490 -27.33 -35.54 15.56
CA GLY A 490 -26.06 -36.20 15.28
C GLY A 490 -25.18 -35.49 14.24
N LEU A 491 -25.42 -34.19 13.96
CA LEU A 491 -24.65 -33.42 12.97
C LEU A 491 -23.69 -32.39 13.62
N PRO A 492 -22.48 -32.20 13.07
CA PRO A 492 -21.84 -33.07 12.08
C PRO A 492 -21.64 -34.48 12.66
N THR A 493 -21.54 -35.49 11.80
CA THR A 493 -21.41 -36.91 12.19
C THR A 493 -20.05 -37.23 12.82
N ARG A 494 -19.04 -36.40 12.54
CA ARG A 494 -17.74 -36.38 13.20
C ARG A 494 -17.28 -34.93 13.36
N ASP A 495 -16.19 -34.71 14.09
CA ASP A 495 -15.62 -33.38 14.23
C ASP A 495 -15.24 -32.80 12.86
N LEU A 496 -15.89 -31.71 12.49
CA LEU A 496 -15.65 -30.98 11.26
C LEU A 496 -14.77 -29.77 11.55
N ARG A 497 -13.74 -29.54 10.72
CA ARG A 497 -12.83 -28.40 10.84
C ARG A 497 -12.94 -27.54 9.59
N LEU A 498 -13.10 -26.24 9.80
CA LEU A 498 -13.30 -25.27 8.75
C LEU A 498 -12.43 -24.04 9.01
N SER A 499 -12.08 -23.28 7.99
CA SER A 499 -11.49 -21.96 8.21
C SER A 499 -12.50 -21.06 8.93
N PRO A 500 -12.06 -20.03 9.67
CA PRO A 500 -12.97 -19.19 10.45
C PRO A 500 -14.12 -18.57 9.65
N GLY A 501 -13.86 -18.14 8.41
CA GLY A 501 -14.85 -17.50 7.54
C GLY A 501 -15.77 -18.46 6.80
N HIS A 502 -15.56 -19.78 6.87
CA HIS A 502 -16.33 -20.75 6.08
C HIS A 502 -17.81 -20.79 6.51
N PRO A 503 -18.77 -20.47 5.62
CA PRO A 503 -20.18 -20.44 5.99
C PRO A 503 -20.81 -21.83 6.10
N VAL A 504 -21.58 -22.04 7.17
CA VAL A 504 -22.47 -23.19 7.36
C VAL A 504 -23.93 -22.75 7.22
N LEU A 505 -24.79 -23.63 6.71
CA LEU A 505 -26.21 -23.35 6.55
C LEU A 505 -26.94 -23.52 7.88
N VAL A 506 -27.71 -22.50 8.28
CA VAL A 506 -28.50 -22.49 9.51
C VAL A 506 -29.95 -22.12 9.22
N GLY A 507 -30.88 -22.64 10.02
CA GLY A 507 -32.30 -22.28 9.94
C GLY A 507 -33.02 -22.71 8.64
N ALA A 508 -32.44 -23.63 7.87
CA ALA A 508 -33.14 -24.28 6.77
C ALA A 508 -34.13 -25.32 7.30
N ASP A 509 -35.22 -25.56 6.57
CA ASP A 509 -36.20 -26.58 6.91
C ASP A 509 -35.72 -28.01 6.57
N ALA A 510 -36.55 -29.01 6.86
CA ALA A 510 -36.23 -30.43 6.64
C ALA A 510 -35.97 -30.79 5.16
N ASN A 511 -36.42 -29.96 4.21
CA ASN A 511 -36.19 -30.13 2.78
C ASN A 511 -35.02 -29.27 2.27
N GLY A 512 -34.28 -28.62 3.17
CA GLY A 512 -33.18 -27.72 2.83
C GLY A 512 -33.64 -26.38 2.25
N ALA A 513 -34.93 -26.03 2.36
CA ALA A 513 -35.46 -24.75 1.91
C ALA A 513 -35.32 -23.66 2.99
N GLY A 514 -35.14 -22.41 2.55
CA GLY A 514 -34.83 -21.30 3.44
C GLY A 514 -33.41 -21.36 4.01
N GLY A 515 -33.22 -20.74 5.17
CA GLY A 515 -31.94 -20.68 5.89
C GLY A 515 -30.99 -19.57 5.44
N HIS A 516 -29.93 -19.40 6.23
CA HIS A 516 -28.85 -18.43 6.01
C HIS A 516 -27.49 -19.12 6.07
N LEU A 517 -26.54 -18.61 5.31
CA LEU A 517 -25.13 -18.97 5.42
C LEU A 517 -24.49 -18.12 6.51
N VAL A 518 -23.95 -18.77 7.55
CA VAL A 518 -23.31 -18.10 8.68
C VAL A 518 -21.87 -18.57 8.79
N PRO A 519 -20.86 -17.66 8.72
CA PRO A 519 -19.47 -18.01 8.97
C PRO A 519 -19.31 -18.74 10.30
N VAL A 520 -18.62 -19.89 10.29
CA VAL A 520 -18.52 -20.76 11.47
C VAL A 520 -17.89 -20.05 12.69
N MET A 521 -17.00 -19.07 12.48
CA MET A 521 -16.43 -18.27 13.58
C MET A 521 -17.49 -17.48 14.36
N CYS A 522 -18.59 -17.09 13.72
CA CYS A 522 -19.68 -16.38 14.39
C CYS A 522 -20.44 -17.31 15.34
N LEU A 523 -20.29 -18.63 15.22
CA LEU A 523 -20.97 -19.63 16.05
C LEU A 523 -20.07 -20.23 17.14
N ILE A 524 -18.84 -19.72 17.31
CA ILE A 524 -17.93 -20.17 18.38
C ILE A 524 -18.57 -19.90 19.74
N ASN A 525 -18.74 -20.97 20.51
CA ASN A 525 -19.33 -20.94 21.86
C ASN A 525 -18.35 -21.46 22.94
N GLY A 526 -17.14 -21.86 22.55
CA GLY A 526 -16.10 -22.35 23.46
C GLY A 526 -16.32 -23.78 23.96
N THR A 527 -17.43 -24.42 23.60
CA THR A 527 -17.76 -25.80 24.00
C THR A 527 -17.81 -26.71 22.78
N THR A 528 -18.93 -26.73 22.06
CA THR A 528 -19.15 -27.58 20.89
C THR A 528 -18.57 -26.99 19.61
N ILE A 529 -18.37 -25.67 19.55
CA ILE A 529 -17.71 -24.98 18.45
C ILE A 529 -16.60 -24.10 19.01
N ALA A 530 -15.35 -24.41 18.67
CA ALA A 530 -14.17 -23.73 19.22
C ALA A 530 -13.01 -23.70 18.23
N ARG A 531 -12.16 -22.68 18.33
CA ARG A 531 -10.87 -22.66 17.62
C ARG A 531 -10.00 -23.81 18.11
N GLU A 532 -9.35 -24.50 17.17
CA GLU A 532 -8.44 -25.60 17.45
C GLU A 532 -7.01 -25.18 17.12
N PRO A 533 -6.14 -25.00 18.14
CA PRO A 533 -4.77 -24.59 17.91
C PRO A 533 -3.97 -25.68 17.20
N VAL A 534 -3.43 -25.36 16.03
CA VAL A 534 -2.55 -26.22 15.23
C VAL A 534 -1.32 -25.46 14.78
N SER A 535 -0.23 -26.17 14.49
CA SER A 535 0.98 -25.59 13.88
C SER A 535 0.97 -25.64 12.35
N SER A 536 0.16 -26.52 11.77
CA SER A 536 -0.06 -26.64 10.34
C SER A 536 -1.51 -27.07 10.02
N VAL A 537 -1.99 -26.68 8.84
CA VAL A 537 -3.31 -27.07 8.31
C VAL A 537 -3.30 -26.95 6.78
N THR A 538 -3.92 -27.90 6.10
CA THR A 538 -4.21 -27.80 4.66
C THR A 538 -5.67 -27.44 4.48
N TYR A 539 -5.92 -26.38 3.73
CA TYR A 539 -7.25 -25.88 3.40
C TYR A 539 -7.63 -26.25 1.96
N TRP A 540 -8.89 -26.65 1.75
CA TRP A 540 -9.45 -27.12 0.49
C TRP A 540 -10.69 -26.31 0.07
N HIS A 541 -10.88 -26.18 -1.23
CA HIS A 541 -12.03 -25.60 -1.89
C HIS A 541 -12.61 -26.60 -2.88
N VAL A 542 -13.93 -26.65 -2.97
CA VAL A 542 -14.66 -27.58 -3.84
C VAL A 542 -15.74 -26.80 -4.57
N GLU A 543 -15.62 -26.70 -5.89
CA GLU A 543 -16.57 -26.02 -6.75
C GLU A 543 -17.51 -27.01 -7.43
N LEU A 544 -18.76 -26.61 -7.57
CA LEU A 544 -19.81 -27.36 -8.26
C LEU A 544 -20.20 -26.65 -9.56
N ASP A 545 -20.86 -27.37 -10.47
CA ASP A 545 -21.40 -26.80 -11.72
C ASP A 545 -22.32 -25.58 -11.54
N ALA A 546 -22.97 -25.48 -10.38
CA ALA A 546 -23.54 -24.24 -9.89
C ALA A 546 -23.36 -24.17 -8.37
N HIS A 547 -23.18 -22.95 -7.87
CA HIS A 547 -23.00 -22.70 -6.45
C HIS A 547 -24.18 -23.22 -5.64
N ASP A 548 -23.87 -24.12 -4.71
CA ASP A 548 -24.83 -24.82 -3.86
C ASP A 548 -24.19 -25.16 -2.51
N ILE A 549 -24.86 -25.96 -1.70
CA ILE A 549 -24.47 -26.27 -0.33
C ILE A 549 -24.05 -27.74 -0.25
N LEU A 550 -22.79 -27.98 0.06
CA LEU A 550 -22.21 -29.31 0.27
C LEU A 550 -22.62 -29.87 1.63
N LEU A 551 -22.57 -31.19 1.77
CA LEU A 551 -22.73 -31.87 3.06
C LEU A 551 -21.36 -32.36 3.53
N ALA A 552 -20.73 -31.57 4.40
CA ALA A 552 -19.42 -31.85 5.00
C ALA A 552 -19.59 -32.52 6.37
N GLU A 553 -19.20 -33.77 6.48
CA GLU A 553 -19.48 -34.64 7.63
C GLU A 553 -20.98 -34.68 7.97
N GLY A 554 -21.82 -34.54 6.95
CA GLY A 554 -23.27 -34.42 7.07
C GLY A 554 -23.78 -33.01 7.43
N LEU A 555 -22.92 -32.07 7.81
CA LEU A 555 -23.30 -30.68 8.04
C LEU A 555 -23.31 -29.88 6.74
N ALA A 556 -24.36 -29.09 6.53
CA ALA A 556 -24.51 -28.25 5.35
C ALA A 556 -23.54 -27.06 5.38
N ALA A 557 -22.63 -26.98 4.40
CA ALA A 557 -21.56 -25.98 4.28
C ALA A 557 -21.44 -25.47 2.84
N GLU A 558 -21.01 -24.23 2.66
CA GLU A 558 -20.96 -23.57 1.34
C GLU A 558 -19.97 -24.25 0.38
N SER A 559 -20.36 -24.46 -0.88
CA SER A 559 -19.40 -24.80 -1.94
C SER A 559 -18.56 -23.59 -2.33
N TYR A 560 -17.45 -23.80 -3.02
CA TYR A 560 -16.72 -22.71 -3.62
C TYR A 560 -17.56 -22.05 -4.72
N LEU A 561 -17.48 -20.73 -4.76
CA LEU A 561 -18.01 -19.90 -5.82
C LEU A 561 -16.81 -19.23 -6.48
N ASP A 562 -16.54 -19.58 -7.74
CA ASP A 562 -15.41 -19.01 -8.47
C ASP A 562 -15.63 -17.53 -8.71
N TRP A 563 -14.76 -16.73 -8.09
CA TRP A 563 -14.69 -15.29 -8.27
C TRP A 563 -13.44 -14.87 -9.07
N GLY A 564 -12.80 -15.82 -9.76
CA GLY A 564 -11.53 -15.61 -10.49
C GLY A 564 -10.29 -16.04 -9.71
N ASP A 565 -10.47 -16.74 -8.58
CA ASP A 565 -9.45 -17.03 -7.59
C ASP A 565 -8.87 -18.47 -7.66
N ARG A 566 -9.24 -19.24 -8.70
CA ARG A 566 -8.71 -20.61 -8.94
C ARG A 566 -7.18 -20.72 -9.11
N PRO A 567 -6.47 -19.75 -9.73
CA PRO A 567 -5.01 -19.82 -9.86
C PRO A 567 -4.23 -19.82 -8.53
N PHE A 568 -4.90 -19.57 -7.40
CA PHE A 568 -4.27 -19.52 -6.08
C PHE A 568 -4.09 -20.88 -5.40
N PHE A 569 -4.39 -21.98 -6.10
CA PHE A 569 -4.35 -23.33 -5.56
C PHE A 569 -3.50 -24.25 -6.45
N THR A 570 -2.95 -25.32 -5.87
CA THR A 570 -1.95 -26.18 -6.54
C THR A 570 -2.42 -26.79 -7.87
N GLU A 571 -3.74 -26.94 -8.09
CA GLU A 571 -4.34 -27.43 -9.34
C GLU A 571 -4.86 -26.30 -10.27
N GLY A 572 -4.40 -25.06 -10.07
CA GLY A 572 -4.82 -23.86 -10.80
C GLY A 572 -4.27 -23.69 -12.23
N SER A 573 -3.61 -24.70 -12.82
CA SER A 573 -2.99 -24.61 -14.15
C SER A 573 -3.22 -25.89 -14.97
N ASP A 574 -3.97 -25.74 -16.07
CA ASP A 574 -3.75 -26.36 -17.41
C ASP A 574 -5.02 -26.40 -18.30
N HIS A 575 -6.16 -25.88 -17.84
CA HIS A 575 -7.38 -25.84 -18.66
C HIS A 575 -7.62 -24.48 -19.32
N ALA A 576 -7.43 -24.46 -20.65
CA ALA A 576 -7.86 -23.40 -21.54
C ALA A 576 -9.35 -23.07 -21.35
N LEU A 577 -9.64 -21.76 -21.33
CA LEU A 577 -10.95 -21.11 -21.43
C LEU A 577 -12.13 -22.00 -21.87
N HIS A 578 -13.12 -22.18 -20.99
CA HIS A 578 -14.48 -22.54 -21.38
C HIS A 578 -15.48 -21.47 -20.93
N ASN A 579 -15.56 -20.43 -21.78
CA ASN A 579 -16.71 -19.60 -22.12
C ASN A 579 -17.52 -18.89 -20.98
N PRO A 580 -17.18 -17.63 -20.64
CA PRO A 580 -17.96 -16.80 -19.73
C PRO A 580 -19.20 -16.10 -20.35
N ASP A 581 -19.55 -16.32 -21.63
CA ASP A 581 -20.73 -15.68 -22.24
C ASP A 581 -22.09 -16.30 -21.84
N PHE A 582 -22.18 -16.94 -20.67
CA PHE A 582 -23.47 -17.39 -20.13
C PHE A 582 -23.57 -17.18 -18.61
N VAL A 583 -23.91 -15.94 -18.21
CA VAL A 583 -24.83 -15.72 -17.08
C VAL A 583 -25.91 -14.74 -17.52
N VAL A 584 -27.14 -15.23 -17.52
CA VAL A 584 -28.36 -14.49 -17.88
C VAL A 584 -28.51 -13.27 -16.95
N PRO A 585 -28.86 -12.08 -17.46
CA PRO A 585 -29.16 -10.93 -16.61
C PRO A 585 -30.26 -11.26 -15.58
N GLY A 586 -29.92 -11.25 -14.28
CA GLY A 586 -30.89 -11.39 -13.18
C GLY A 586 -30.60 -12.41 -12.06
N LEU A 587 -29.43 -13.07 -11.99
CA LEU A 587 -29.17 -14.11 -10.98
C LEU A 587 -28.28 -13.65 -9.81
N SER A 588 -28.83 -13.76 -8.59
CA SER A 588 -28.15 -13.61 -7.30
C SER A 588 -27.06 -14.66 -7.13
N ALA A 589 -25.78 -14.26 -7.09
CA ALA A 589 -24.63 -15.17 -7.20
C ALA A 589 -24.49 -16.21 -6.06
N ARG A 590 -25.00 -15.93 -4.85
CA ARG A 590 -25.01 -16.91 -3.74
C ARG A 590 -26.33 -17.69 -3.69
N CYS A 591 -26.25 -18.98 -3.38
CA CYS A 591 -27.42 -19.87 -3.32
C CYS A 591 -28.34 -19.57 -2.12
N ARG A 592 -27.86 -18.83 -1.12
CA ARG A 592 -28.59 -18.41 0.09
C ARG A 592 -28.09 -17.05 0.60
N PRO A 593 -28.91 -16.31 1.37
CA PRO A 593 -28.48 -15.07 2.05
C PRO A 593 -27.44 -15.36 3.12
N VAL A 594 -26.54 -14.40 3.37
CA VAL A 594 -25.46 -14.50 4.38
C VAL A 594 -25.81 -13.68 5.61
N ALA A 595 -25.60 -14.25 6.81
CA ALA A 595 -25.76 -13.56 8.08
C ALA A 595 -24.47 -13.67 8.91
N VAL A 596 -23.91 -12.53 9.34
CA VAL A 596 -22.68 -12.48 10.16
C VAL A 596 -22.94 -12.06 11.60
N GLU A 597 -24.11 -11.47 11.87
CA GLU A 597 -24.60 -11.04 13.19
C GLU A 597 -26.14 -10.91 13.19
N GLY A 598 -26.72 -10.50 14.31
CA GLY A 598 -28.15 -10.20 14.42
C GLY A 598 -29.03 -11.39 14.79
N PRO A 599 -30.37 -11.25 14.69
CA PRO A 599 -31.32 -12.20 15.27
C PRO A 599 -31.15 -13.65 14.79
N VAL A 600 -30.75 -13.85 13.53
CA VAL A 600 -30.49 -15.19 12.97
C VAL A 600 -29.31 -15.86 13.67
N VAL A 601 -28.20 -15.15 13.83
CA VAL A 601 -26.98 -15.67 14.47
C VAL A 601 -27.22 -15.90 15.97
N GLU A 602 -27.91 -14.98 16.64
CA GLU A 602 -28.24 -15.13 18.07
C GLU A 602 -29.21 -16.29 18.33
N ALA A 603 -30.24 -16.46 17.49
CA ALA A 603 -31.13 -17.61 17.58
C ALA A 603 -30.38 -18.93 17.40
N GLU A 604 -29.45 -18.98 16.45
CA GLU A 604 -28.64 -20.18 16.22
C GLU A 604 -27.67 -20.46 17.38
N ARG A 605 -27.02 -19.45 17.95
CA ARG A 605 -26.19 -19.60 19.16
C ARG A 605 -26.98 -20.17 20.33
N ALA A 606 -28.21 -19.67 20.55
CA ALA A 606 -29.10 -20.16 21.58
C ALA A 606 -29.49 -21.63 21.33
N ARG A 607 -29.81 -21.97 20.08
CA ARG A 607 -30.14 -23.34 19.66
C ARG A 607 -28.97 -24.31 19.90
N LEU A 608 -27.76 -23.96 19.46
CA LEU A 608 -26.54 -24.76 19.66
C LEU A 608 -26.25 -24.99 21.15
N SER A 609 -26.47 -23.97 21.98
CA SER A 609 -26.32 -24.06 23.43
C SER A 609 -27.35 -25.01 24.06
N ALA A 610 -28.60 -24.97 23.58
CA ALA A 610 -29.67 -25.86 24.04
C ALA A 610 -29.40 -27.33 23.65
N VAL A 611 -28.91 -27.57 22.43
CA VAL A 611 -28.48 -28.91 21.98
C VAL A 611 -27.38 -29.46 22.89
N PHE A 612 -26.37 -28.65 23.19
CA PHE A 612 -25.30 -29.06 24.10
C PHE A 612 -25.82 -29.37 25.51
N ALA A 613 -26.67 -28.51 26.07
CA ALA A 613 -27.28 -28.70 27.38
C ALA A 613 -28.10 -30.00 27.45
N HIS A 614 -28.87 -30.31 26.41
CA HIS A 614 -29.62 -31.56 26.32
C HIS A 614 -28.69 -32.78 26.31
N SER A 615 -27.66 -32.77 25.47
CA SER A 615 -26.69 -33.88 25.38
C SER A 615 -25.95 -34.12 26.69
N LEU A 616 -25.65 -33.05 27.43
CA LEU A 616 -25.04 -33.13 28.76
C LEU A 616 -26.03 -33.72 29.78
N GLY A 617 -27.30 -33.32 29.72
CA GLY A 617 -28.36 -33.88 30.56
C GLY A 617 -28.54 -35.38 30.37
N GLU A 618 -28.56 -35.86 29.12
CA GLU A 618 -28.61 -37.29 28.80
C GLU A 618 -27.37 -38.04 29.30
N ALA A 619 -26.17 -37.48 29.12
CA ALA A 619 -24.93 -38.11 29.58
C ALA A 619 -24.81 -38.16 31.12
N CYS A 620 -25.49 -37.26 31.83
CA CYS A 620 -25.57 -37.24 33.29
C CYS A 620 -26.76 -38.04 33.85
N ALA A 621 -27.65 -38.57 33.01
CA ALA A 621 -28.75 -39.40 33.46
C ALA A 621 -28.21 -40.73 34.01
N TRP A 622 -28.44 -40.96 35.29
CA TRP A 622 -28.08 -42.21 35.94
C TRP A 622 -29.09 -43.29 35.51
N ASP A 623 -28.61 -44.42 35.00
CA ASP A 623 -29.45 -45.60 34.77
C ASP A 623 -30.00 -46.12 36.12
N GLU A 624 -31.27 -45.82 36.38
CA GLU A 624 -32.02 -46.36 37.51
C GLU A 624 -32.54 -47.79 37.22
N ALA A 625 -32.62 -48.20 35.95
CA ALA A 625 -33.20 -49.48 35.55
C ALA A 625 -32.26 -50.68 35.80
N GLY A 626 -30.94 -50.50 35.65
CA GLY A 626 -29.95 -51.57 35.92
C GLY A 626 -29.53 -51.72 37.39
N ARG A 627 -29.92 -50.79 38.27
CA ARG A 627 -29.29 -50.69 39.60
C ARG A 627 -29.87 -51.62 40.68
N PHE A 628 -30.98 -52.29 40.40
CA PHE A 628 -31.68 -53.18 41.34
C PHE A 628 -31.82 -54.63 40.85
N GLU A 629 -31.25 -55.02 39.71
CA GLU A 629 -31.32 -56.42 39.23
C GLU A 629 -30.65 -57.41 40.20
N TRP A 630 -29.64 -56.96 40.97
CA TRP A 630 -28.99 -57.77 42.02
C TRP A 630 -29.78 -57.85 43.34
N LEU A 631 -30.87 -57.09 43.49
CA LEU A 631 -31.78 -57.15 44.64
C LEU A 631 -32.96 -58.13 44.42
N ALA A 632 -33.08 -58.70 43.22
CA ALA A 632 -34.13 -59.65 42.84
C ALA A 632 -33.63 -61.10 42.62
N ALA A 633 -32.39 -61.43 43.03
CA ALA A 633 -31.80 -62.77 42.92
C ALA A 633 -31.65 -63.47 44.27
#